data_AF-I0UUV4-F1
#
_entry.id   AF-I0UUV4-F1
#
_cell.length_a   1.000
_cell.length_b   1.000
_cell.length_c   1.000
_cell.angle_alpha   90.00
_cell.angle_beta   90.00
_cell.angle_gamma   90.00
#
_symmetry.space_group_name_H-M   'P 1'
#
loop_
_entity.id
_entity.type
_entity.pdbx_description
1 polymer ?
#
loop_
_entity_poly.entity_id
_entity_poly.type
_entity_poly.pdbx_seq_one_letter_code
_entity_poly.pdbx_strand_id
1 'polypeptide(L)'
;MNEKSERSGSHPHVNSLAARTPAVIQVAALYAAYPMALVSAAWITVGRALFGAAGDLVPIFAISFGPALALILCLAARWAFADARRAVAAAELARPACRWGVAIAQSTCWVLAFLFGMFIPDYRAGVPVSGMGALVGGEYVGYAAGFGNTFGILTFAAAITAAALAYSANRRGARLQQGVTDEVLEEQARQQSPYDFLD
;
A
#
# COMPACT_ATOMS: atom_id res chain seq x y z
N MET A 1 49.54 -43.89 9.50
CA MET A 1 48.88 -43.79 8.18
C MET A 1 47.44 -43.35 8.44
N ASN A 2 47.17 -42.05 8.34
CA ASN A 2 45.84 -41.49 8.59
C ASN A 2 45.61 -40.36 7.57
N GLU A 3 45.23 -40.75 6.36
CA GLU A 3 44.73 -39.83 5.34
C GLU A 3 43.26 -39.54 5.64
N LYS A 4 42.97 -38.30 6.04
CA LYS A 4 41.64 -37.72 5.82
C LYS A 4 41.81 -36.25 5.52
N SER A 5 42.23 -35.99 4.28
CA SER A 5 42.23 -34.67 3.67
C SER A 5 40.80 -34.16 3.54
N GLU A 6 40.57 -32.99 4.11
CA GLU A 6 39.84 -31.85 3.53
C GLU A 6 38.88 -32.19 2.38
N ARG A 7 37.58 -32.17 2.67
CA ARG A 7 36.59 -31.73 1.69
C ARG A 7 35.96 -30.44 2.20
N SER A 8 36.65 -29.35 1.88
CA SER A 8 36.07 -28.02 1.80
C SER A 8 35.04 -28.03 0.68
N GLY A 9 33.80 -28.35 1.03
CA GLY A 9 32.64 -28.24 0.14
C GLY A 9 32.20 -26.78 0.12
N SER A 10 32.66 -26.03 -0.88
CA SER A 10 32.14 -24.71 -1.21
C SER A 10 30.64 -24.83 -1.50
N HIS A 11 29.80 -24.38 -0.57
CA HIS A 11 28.38 -24.17 -0.89
C HIS A 11 28.29 -22.92 -1.78
N PRO A 12 27.77 -23.04 -3.01
CA PRO A 12 27.80 -21.96 -3.97
C PRO A 12 26.88 -20.81 -3.56
N HIS A 13 27.32 -19.61 -3.93
CA HIS A 13 26.76 -18.27 -3.80
C HIS A 13 25.34 -18.06 -4.41
N VAL A 14 24.43 -19.03 -4.34
CA VAL A 14 23.15 -18.99 -5.08
C VAL A 14 22.05 -18.17 -4.39
N ASN A 15 22.17 -17.88 -3.08
CA ASN A 15 21.09 -17.23 -2.31
C ASN A 15 21.19 -15.70 -2.18
N SER A 16 22.22 -15.05 -2.73
CA SER A 16 22.38 -13.61 -2.53
C SER A 16 21.48 -12.74 -3.41
N LEU A 17 21.09 -13.20 -4.60
CA LEU A 17 20.28 -12.39 -5.51
C LEU A 17 18.79 -12.49 -5.14
N ALA A 18 18.28 -13.71 -4.94
CA ALA A 18 16.89 -13.94 -4.56
C ALA A 18 16.51 -13.35 -3.19
N ALA A 19 17.46 -13.22 -2.26
CA ALA A 19 17.25 -12.54 -0.98
C ALA A 19 17.33 -11.00 -1.08
N ARG A 20 18.03 -10.45 -2.08
CA ARG A 20 18.17 -9.00 -2.28
C ARG A 20 16.98 -8.39 -3.04
N THR A 21 16.48 -9.07 -4.07
CA THR A 21 15.31 -8.62 -4.86
C THR A 21 14.08 -8.25 -4.01
N PRO A 22 13.63 -9.05 -3.04
CA PRO A 22 12.48 -8.71 -2.20
C PRO A 22 12.74 -7.45 -1.35
N ALA A 23 13.97 -7.25 -0.87
CA ALA A 23 14.34 -6.06 -0.10
C ALA A 23 14.34 -4.79 -0.98
N VAL A 24 14.81 -4.89 -2.24
CA VAL A 24 14.81 -3.76 -3.18
C VAL A 24 13.38 -3.32 -3.52
N ILE A 25 12.48 -4.27 -3.80
CA ILE A 25 11.08 -3.97 -4.14
C ILE A 25 10.37 -3.26 -2.99
N GLN A 26 10.55 -3.72 -1.76
CA GLN A 26 9.93 -3.12 -0.57
C GLN A 26 10.46 -1.71 -0.30
N VAL A 27 11.78 -1.50 -0.48
CA VAL A 27 12.40 -0.19 -0.36
C VAL A 27 11.88 0.75 -1.43
N ALA A 28 11.80 0.29 -2.68
CA ALA A 28 11.24 1.07 -3.79
C ALA A 28 9.77 1.44 -3.52
N ALA A 29 8.95 0.48 -3.06
CA ALA A 29 7.55 0.73 -2.70
C ALA A 29 7.43 1.76 -1.56
N LEU A 30 8.29 1.68 -0.54
CA LEU A 30 8.31 2.64 0.56
C LEU A 30 8.65 4.05 0.07
N TYR A 31 9.69 4.20 -0.74
CA TYR A 31 10.06 5.50 -1.31
C TYR A 31 9.03 6.05 -2.30
N ALA A 32 8.35 5.16 -3.05
CA ALA A 32 7.27 5.54 -3.95
C ALA A 32 5.99 5.96 -3.21
N ALA A 33 5.82 5.63 -1.93
CA ALA A 33 4.55 5.83 -1.21
C ALA A 33 4.06 7.29 -1.16
N TYR A 34 4.94 8.25 -0.87
CA TYR A 34 4.58 9.68 -0.88
C TYR A 34 4.31 10.23 -2.28
N PRO A 35 5.22 10.05 -3.27
CA PRO A 35 4.96 10.45 -4.65
C PRO A 35 3.66 9.87 -5.18
N MET A 36 3.43 8.56 -4.98
CA MET A 36 2.25 7.88 -5.49
C MET A 36 0.96 8.31 -4.79
N ALA A 37 1.00 8.76 -3.53
CA ALA A 37 -0.16 9.36 -2.88
C ALA A 37 -0.64 10.61 -3.64
N LEU A 38 0.30 11.51 -3.98
CA LEU A 38 0.01 12.74 -4.70
C LEU A 38 -0.37 12.48 -6.16
N VAL A 39 0.37 11.60 -6.83
CA VAL A 39 0.08 11.21 -8.22
C VAL A 39 -1.28 10.54 -8.32
N SER A 40 -1.63 9.64 -7.39
CA SER A 40 -2.95 8.98 -7.40
C SER A 40 -4.07 9.99 -7.16
N ALA A 41 -3.90 10.93 -6.23
CA ALA A 41 -4.87 11.98 -5.95
C ALA A 41 -5.04 12.94 -7.14
N ALA A 42 -3.94 13.38 -7.75
CA ALA A 42 -3.96 14.20 -8.96
C ALA A 42 -4.60 13.46 -10.14
N TRP A 43 -4.33 12.16 -10.26
CA TRP A 43 -4.88 11.32 -11.32
C TRP A 43 -6.40 11.19 -11.25
N ILE A 44 -6.97 10.88 -10.08
CA ILE A 44 -8.42 10.73 -9.93
C ILE A 44 -9.19 12.05 -10.06
N THR A 45 -8.50 13.18 -9.86
CA THR A 45 -9.08 14.53 -9.94
C THR A 45 -9.02 15.10 -11.35
N VAL A 46 -7.81 15.20 -11.91
CA VAL A 46 -7.55 15.88 -13.19
C VAL A 46 -6.91 14.98 -14.24
N GLY A 47 -6.53 13.74 -13.92
CA GLY A 47 -5.90 12.81 -14.88
C GLY A 47 -6.75 12.57 -16.13
N ARG A 48 -8.08 12.54 -15.99
CA ARG A 48 -9.02 12.46 -17.12
C ARG A 48 -8.96 13.64 -18.09
N ALA A 49 -8.44 14.79 -17.67
CA ALA A 49 -8.21 15.94 -18.55
C ALA A 49 -7.22 15.62 -19.67
N LEU A 50 -6.26 14.72 -19.43
CA LEU A 50 -5.24 14.30 -20.41
C LEU A 50 -5.85 13.59 -21.62
N PHE A 51 -7.05 13.00 -21.46
CA PHE A 51 -7.79 12.35 -22.54
C PHE A 51 -8.94 13.22 -23.07
N GLY A 52 -8.95 14.50 -22.73
CA GLY A 52 -10.03 15.39 -23.12
C GLY A 52 -11.36 15.05 -22.46
N ALA A 53 -11.37 14.37 -21.31
CA ALA A 53 -12.57 13.97 -20.57
C ALA A 53 -12.76 14.75 -19.25
N ALA A 54 -12.11 15.91 -19.11
CA ALA A 54 -12.39 16.83 -18.00
C ALA A 54 -13.77 17.47 -18.17
N GLY A 55 -14.63 17.26 -17.17
CA GLY A 55 -15.98 17.81 -17.11
C GLY A 55 -16.29 18.48 -15.77
N ASP A 56 -17.58 18.62 -15.50
CA ASP A 56 -18.13 19.38 -14.38
C ASP A 56 -17.83 18.75 -13.01
N LEU A 57 -17.44 17.47 -12.96
CA LEU A 57 -17.12 16.77 -11.70
C LEU A 57 -15.68 17.04 -11.22
N VAL A 58 -14.79 17.58 -12.06
CA VAL A 58 -13.39 17.84 -11.69
C VAL A 58 -13.27 18.70 -10.41
N PRO A 59 -13.98 19.83 -10.23
CA PRO A 59 -13.90 20.63 -9.02
C PRO A 59 -14.36 19.87 -7.77
N ILE A 60 -15.41 19.06 -7.90
CA ILE A 60 -15.93 18.24 -6.79
C ILE A 60 -14.86 17.24 -6.35
N PHE A 61 -14.25 16.51 -7.30
CA PHE A 61 -13.16 15.60 -6.99
C PHE A 61 -11.96 16.31 -6.37
N ALA A 62 -11.62 17.51 -6.84
CA ALA A 62 -10.49 18.29 -6.35
C ALA A 62 -10.64 18.74 -4.89
N ILE A 63 -11.87 19.01 -4.41
CA ILE A 63 -12.12 19.41 -3.01
C ILE A 63 -12.44 18.23 -2.08
N SER A 64 -12.83 17.08 -2.62
CA SER A 64 -13.32 15.94 -1.83
C SER A 64 -12.44 14.69 -1.97
N PHE A 65 -12.65 13.89 -3.01
CA PHE A 65 -12.04 12.58 -3.20
C PHE A 65 -10.51 12.63 -3.33
N GLY A 66 -9.97 13.61 -4.05
CA GLY A 66 -8.53 13.81 -4.21
C GLY A 66 -7.83 14.04 -2.88
N PRO A 67 -8.21 15.10 -2.13
CA PRO A 67 -7.67 15.36 -0.80
C PRO A 67 -7.88 14.20 0.17
N ALA A 68 -9.05 13.57 0.18
CA ALA A 68 -9.33 12.43 1.05
C ALA A 68 -8.38 11.26 0.77
N LEU A 69 -8.20 10.87 -0.51
CA LEU A 69 -7.28 9.81 -0.89
C LEU A 69 -5.82 10.17 -0.57
N ALA A 70 -5.41 11.40 -0.86
CA ALA A 70 -4.07 11.89 -0.56
C ALA A 70 -3.76 11.80 0.94
N LEU A 71 -4.69 12.25 1.78
CA LEU A 71 -4.54 12.22 3.24
C LEU A 71 -4.37 10.79 3.75
N ILE A 72 -5.21 9.86 3.31
CA ILE A 72 -5.15 8.45 3.74
C ILE A 72 -3.81 7.82 3.31
N LEU A 73 -3.40 8.00 2.06
CA LEU A 73 -2.15 7.43 1.55
C LEU A 73 -0.91 8.07 2.16
N CYS A 74 -0.91 9.39 2.38
CA CYS A 74 0.17 10.08 3.10
C CYS A 74 0.28 9.61 4.56
N LEU A 75 -0.85 9.34 5.21
CA LEU A 75 -0.89 8.80 6.56
C LEU A 75 -0.33 7.37 6.61
N ALA A 76 -0.73 6.53 5.65
CA ALA A 76 -0.17 5.19 5.47
C ALA A 76 1.35 5.23 5.25
N ALA A 77 1.82 6.10 4.34
CA ALA A 77 3.24 6.31 4.08
C ALA A 77 3.97 6.74 5.36
N ARG A 78 3.43 7.73 6.09
CA ARG A 78 4.01 8.21 7.35
C ARG A 78 4.23 7.08 8.36
N TRP A 79 3.24 6.21 8.53
CA TRP A 79 3.36 5.07 9.43
C TRP A 79 4.34 4.01 8.92
N ALA A 80 4.37 3.75 7.62
CA ALA A 80 5.33 2.82 7.02
C ALA A 80 6.78 3.31 7.20
N PHE A 81 7.05 4.61 6.98
CA PHE A 81 8.36 5.21 7.24
C PHE A 81 8.72 5.20 8.73
N ALA A 82 7.76 5.42 9.62
CA ALA A 82 7.99 5.34 11.06
C ALA A 82 8.37 3.92 11.49
N ASP A 83 7.68 2.88 10.98
CA ASP A 83 8.03 1.47 11.25
C ASP A 83 9.44 1.14 10.72
N ALA A 84 9.75 1.55 9.49
CA ALA A 84 11.06 1.35 8.87
C ALA A 84 12.20 1.96 9.70
N ARG A 85 12.03 3.21 10.16
CA ARG A 85 13.00 3.90 11.02
C ARG A 85 13.21 3.19 12.34
N ARG A 86 12.14 2.64 12.93
CA ARG A 86 12.21 1.88 14.18
C ARG A 86 12.98 0.56 14.01
N ALA A 87 12.76 -0.15 12.92
CA ALA A 87 13.50 -1.38 12.60
C ALA A 87 15.01 -1.11 12.45
N VAL A 88 15.38 -0.01 11.77
CA VAL A 88 16.78 0.42 11.66
C VAL A 88 17.37 0.76 13.03
N ALA A 89 16.64 1.52 13.87
CA ALA A 89 17.10 1.89 15.20
C ALA A 89 17.27 0.68 16.15
N ALA A 90 16.50 -0.38 15.96
CA ALA A 90 16.61 -1.64 16.70
C ALA A 90 17.72 -2.57 16.16
N ALA A 91 18.51 -2.12 15.18
CA ALA A 91 19.53 -2.92 14.49
C ALA A 91 18.98 -4.23 13.87
N GLU A 92 17.69 -4.28 13.55
CA GLU A 92 17.04 -5.42 12.88
C GLU A 92 17.38 -5.40 11.37
N LEU A 93 18.66 -5.49 11.01
CA LEU A 93 19.13 -5.39 9.61
C LEU A 93 18.55 -6.47 8.69
N ALA A 94 18.11 -7.61 9.25
CA ALA A 94 17.46 -8.68 8.51
C ALA A 94 15.98 -8.42 8.25
N ARG A 95 15.37 -7.43 8.92
CA ARG A 95 13.95 -7.12 8.76
C ARG A 95 13.74 -6.23 7.54
N PRO A 96 12.79 -6.58 6.66
CA PRO A 96 12.47 -5.76 5.50
C PRO A 96 12.03 -4.35 5.90
N ALA A 97 12.53 -3.34 5.16
CA ALA A 97 12.23 -1.92 5.41
C ALA A 97 10.72 -1.60 5.29
N CYS A 98 9.98 -2.36 4.49
CA CYS A 98 8.53 -2.29 4.44
C CYS A 98 7.96 -3.71 4.46
N ARG A 99 6.94 -3.95 5.29
CA ARG A 99 6.27 -5.25 5.34
C ARG A 99 5.54 -5.51 4.01
N TRP A 100 5.65 -6.73 3.50
CA TRP A 100 5.01 -7.14 2.24
C TRP A 100 3.51 -6.82 2.19
N GLY A 101 2.78 -7.06 3.27
CA GLY A 101 1.34 -6.72 3.32
C GLY A 101 1.06 -5.23 3.06
N VAL A 102 1.92 -4.33 3.55
CA VAL A 102 1.79 -2.89 3.31
C VAL A 102 2.15 -2.55 1.87
N ALA A 103 3.27 -3.07 1.37
CA ALA A 103 3.71 -2.83 0.00
C ALA A 103 2.69 -3.32 -1.04
N ILE A 104 2.12 -4.52 -0.84
CA ILE A 104 1.08 -5.08 -1.70
C ILE A 104 -0.19 -4.23 -1.61
N ALA A 105 -0.67 -3.91 -0.41
CA ALA A 105 -1.88 -3.10 -0.25
C ALA A 105 -1.75 -1.71 -0.89
N GLN A 106 -0.60 -1.05 -0.75
CA GLN A 106 -0.32 0.23 -1.40
C GLN A 106 -0.27 0.10 -2.92
N SER A 107 0.47 -0.90 -3.43
CA SER A 107 0.59 -1.14 -4.88
C SER A 107 -0.77 -1.44 -5.51
N THR A 108 -1.58 -2.29 -4.88
CA THR A 108 -2.96 -2.58 -5.29
C THR A 108 -3.81 -1.32 -5.28
N CYS A 109 -3.69 -0.47 -4.25
CA CYS A 109 -4.39 0.80 -4.19
C CYS A 109 -4.00 1.73 -5.36
N TRP A 110 -2.73 1.79 -5.75
CA TRP A 110 -2.28 2.61 -6.87
C TRP A 110 -2.85 2.12 -8.20
N VAL A 111 -2.86 0.80 -8.42
CA VAL A 111 -3.48 0.20 -9.61
C VAL A 111 -4.97 0.49 -9.63
N LEU A 112 -5.66 0.32 -8.50
CA LEU A 112 -7.09 0.63 -8.40
C LEU A 112 -7.38 2.12 -8.61
N ALA A 113 -6.56 3.03 -8.08
CA ALA A 113 -6.70 4.46 -8.30
C ALA A 113 -6.49 4.82 -9.78
N PHE A 114 -5.54 4.15 -10.44
CA PHE A 114 -5.32 4.30 -11.87
C PHE A 114 -6.56 3.90 -12.67
N LEU A 115 -7.06 2.69 -12.43
CA LEU A 115 -8.28 2.18 -13.06
C LEU A 115 -9.49 3.07 -12.75
N PHE A 116 -9.65 3.51 -11.51
CA PHE A 116 -10.70 4.43 -11.13
C PHE A 116 -10.62 5.71 -11.96
N GLY A 117 -9.47 6.37 -12.04
CA GLY A 117 -9.27 7.57 -12.88
C GLY A 117 -9.67 7.38 -14.35
N MET A 118 -9.46 6.18 -14.90
CA MET A 118 -9.84 5.84 -16.28
C MET A 118 -11.35 5.65 -16.46
N PHE A 119 -12.00 5.03 -15.48
CA PHE A 119 -13.40 4.63 -15.54
C PHE A 119 -14.36 5.67 -14.92
N ILE A 120 -13.89 6.70 -14.23
CA ILE A 120 -14.77 7.76 -13.71
C ILE A 120 -15.51 8.41 -14.89
N PRO A 121 -16.85 8.33 -14.92
CA PRO A 121 -17.64 9.14 -15.84
C PRO A 121 -17.59 10.60 -15.38
N ASP A 122 -17.50 11.52 -16.32
CA ASP A 122 -17.66 12.95 -16.14
C ASP A 122 -18.68 13.46 -17.16
N TYR A 123 -19.15 14.69 -16.98
CA TYR A 123 -20.09 15.33 -17.91
C TYR A 123 -19.45 16.58 -18.48
N ARG A 124 -19.44 16.71 -19.81
CA ARG A 124 -19.03 17.93 -20.48
C ARG A 124 -20.19 18.43 -21.33
N ALA A 125 -20.72 19.61 -21.00
CA ALA A 125 -21.85 20.21 -21.70
C ALA A 125 -23.06 19.24 -21.85
N GLY A 126 -23.33 18.45 -20.81
CA GLY A 126 -24.43 17.47 -20.78
C GLY A 126 -24.14 16.13 -21.45
N VAL A 127 -22.97 15.94 -22.09
CA VAL A 127 -22.57 14.67 -22.70
C VAL A 127 -21.69 13.88 -21.73
N PRO A 128 -21.98 12.59 -21.47
CA PRO A 128 -21.13 11.77 -20.61
C PRO A 128 -19.82 11.45 -21.33
N VAL A 129 -18.70 11.69 -20.64
CA VAL A 129 -17.34 11.46 -21.11
C VAL A 129 -16.56 10.66 -20.06
N SER A 130 -15.59 9.87 -20.48
CA SER A 130 -14.68 9.16 -19.56
C SER A 130 -13.33 8.94 -20.24
N GLY A 131 -12.26 8.72 -19.48
CA GLY A 131 -10.94 8.40 -20.05
C GLY A 131 -10.97 7.12 -20.89
N MET A 132 -11.72 6.11 -20.44
CA MET A 132 -11.92 4.87 -21.18
C MET A 132 -12.73 5.06 -22.47
N GLY A 133 -13.80 5.85 -22.42
CA GLY A 133 -14.61 6.18 -23.61
C GLY A 133 -13.83 6.97 -24.66
N ALA A 134 -12.88 7.81 -24.23
CA ALA A 134 -11.99 8.53 -25.14
C ALA A 134 -10.96 7.62 -25.84
N LEU A 135 -10.55 6.50 -25.21
CA LEU A 135 -9.56 5.58 -25.77
C LEU A 135 -10.15 4.45 -26.62
N VAL A 136 -11.32 3.93 -26.25
CA VAL A 136 -11.90 2.72 -26.87
C VAL A 136 -13.22 2.98 -27.60
N GLY A 137 -13.81 4.18 -27.45
CA GLY A 137 -15.00 4.61 -28.19
C GLY A 137 -16.16 5.01 -27.28
N GLY A 138 -16.96 5.98 -27.74
CA GLY A 138 -18.07 6.56 -26.98
C GLY A 138 -19.17 5.55 -26.58
N GLU A 139 -19.26 4.43 -27.28
CA GLU A 139 -20.19 3.32 -26.99
C GLU A 139 -19.88 2.61 -25.66
N TYR A 140 -18.66 2.75 -25.12
CA TYR A 140 -18.26 2.15 -23.84
C TYR A 140 -18.43 3.07 -22.62
N VAL A 141 -18.94 4.29 -22.80
CA VAL A 141 -19.18 5.23 -21.70
C VAL A 141 -20.18 4.68 -20.68
N GLY A 142 -21.13 3.83 -21.11
CA GLY A 142 -22.05 3.13 -20.20
C GLY A 142 -21.35 2.15 -19.25
N TYR A 143 -20.29 1.47 -19.71
CA TYR A 143 -19.48 0.60 -18.83
C TYR A 143 -18.66 1.42 -17.83
N ALA A 144 -18.18 2.61 -18.22
CA ALA A 144 -17.50 3.53 -17.31
C ALA A 144 -18.39 3.91 -16.12
N ALA A 145 -19.68 4.18 -16.34
CA ALA A 145 -20.62 4.49 -15.26
C ALA A 145 -20.78 3.36 -14.24
N GLY A 146 -20.84 2.10 -14.71
CA GLY A 146 -20.96 0.93 -13.81
C GLY A 146 -19.69 0.65 -13.02
N PHE A 147 -18.54 0.68 -13.67
CA PHE A 147 -17.26 0.32 -13.05
C PHE A 147 -16.64 1.46 -12.23
N GLY A 148 -16.95 2.73 -12.53
CA GLY A 148 -16.44 3.89 -11.81
C GLY A 148 -16.71 3.80 -10.31
N ASN A 149 -17.95 3.50 -9.91
CA ASN A 149 -18.30 3.36 -8.49
C ASN A 149 -17.58 2.18 -7.82
N THR A 150 -17.50 1.03 -8.50
CA THR A 150 -16.81 -0.15 -7.99
C THR A 150 -15.33 0.13 -7.76
N PHE A 151 -14.63 0.68 -8.75
CA PHE A 151 -13.22 1.03 -8.59
C PHE A 151 -13.00 2.14 -7.56
N GLY A 152 -13.93 3.09 -7.43
CA GLY A 152 -13.89 4.10 -6.38
C GLY A 152 -13.91 3.48 -4.99
N ILE A 153 -14.92 2.63 -4.70
CA ILE A 153 -15.05 1.93 -3.42
C ILE A 153 -13.82 1.06 -3.15
N LEU A 154 -13.37 0.28 -4.13
CA LEU A 154 -12.21 -0.59 -4.00
C LEU A 154 -10.92 0.23 -3.74
N THR A 155 -10.76 1.38 -4.39
CA THR A 155 -9.60 2.27 -4.17
C THR A 155 -9.57 2.76 -2.72
N PHE A 156 -10.69 3.27 -2.20
CA PHE A 156 -10.74 3.74 -0.80
C PHE A 156 -10.61 2.60 0.21
N ALA A 157 -11.23 1.45 -0.05
CA ALA A 157 -11.08 0.26 0.79
C ALA A 157 -9.62 -0.22 0.84
N ALA A 158 -8.93 -0.23 -0.31
CA ALA A 158 -7.51 -0.57 -0.38
C ALA A 158 -6.63 0.47 0.33
N ALA A 159 -6.92 1.77 0.17
CA ALA A 159 -6.21 2.85 0.85
C ALA A 159 -6.34 2.74 2.39
N ILE A 160 -7.55 2.51 2.89
CA ILE A 160 -7.83 2.31 4.31
C ILE A 160 -7.12 1.06 4.83
N THR A 161 -7.18 -0.05 4.07
CA THR A 161 -6.50 -1.29 4.41
C THR A 161 -4.99 -1.09 4.51
N ALA A 162 -4.38 -0.41 3.53
CA ALA A 162 -2.96 -0.06 3.55
C ALA A 162 -2.59 0.80 4.77
N ALA A 163 -3.43 1.79 5.10
CA ALA A 163 -3.25 2.64 6.27
C ALA A 163 -3.35 1.84 7.58
N ALA A 164 -4.34 0.96 7.72
CA ALA A 164 -4.52 0.11 8.89
C ALA A 164 -3.36 -0.89 9.07
N LEU A 165 -2.87 -1.48 7.98
CA LEU A 165 -1.70 -2.36 8.00
C LEU A 165 -0.43 -1.60 8.40
N ALA A 166 -0.21 -0.41 7.83
CA ALA A 166 0.94 0.44 8.18
C ALA A 166 0.87 0.90 9.66
N TYR A 167 -0.32 1.28 10.12
CA TYR A 167 -0.56 1.66 11.51
C TYR A 167 -0.28 0.51 12.48
N SER A 168 -0.83 -0.69 12.21
CA SER A 168 -0.64 -1.86 13.06
C SER A 168 0.82 -2.31 13.10
N ALA A 169 1.53 -2.25 11.96
CA ALA A 169 2.97 -2.50 11.90
C ALA A 169 3.75 -1.51 12.78
N ASN A 170 3.56 -0.21 12.59
CA ASN A 170 4.22 0.83 13.38
C ASN A 170 3.90 0.73 14.87
N ARG A 171 2.64 0.41 15.24
CA ARG A 171 2.24 0.22 16.64
C ARG A 171 2.94 -0.99 17.26
N ARG A 172 3.08 -2.09 16.51
CA ARG A 172 3.86 -3.26 16.97
C ARG A 172 5.33 -2.93 17.14
N GLY A 173 5.93 -2.24 16.16
CA GLY A 173 7.33 -1.78 16.26
C GLY A 173 7.56 -0.86 17.47
N ALA A 174 6.62 0.04 17.77
CA ALA A 174 6.70 0.90 18.94
C ALA A 174 6.64 0.13 20.27
N ARG A 175 5.80 -0.91 20.36
CA ARG A 175 5.69 -1.77 21.56
C ARG A 175 6.96 -2.57 21.82
N LEU A 176 7.53 -3.16 20.77
CA LEU A 176 8.78 -3.91 20.87
C LEU A 176 9.93 -3.03 21.38
N GLN A 177 10.02 -1.77 20.93
CA GLN A 177 11.00 -0.80 21.44
C GLN A 177 10.78 -0.42 22.91
N GLN A 178 9.57 -0.54 23.43
CA GLN A 178 9.24 -0.31 24.83
C GLN A 178 9.50 -1.56 25.71
N GLY A 179 10.06 -2.63 25.14
CA GLY A 179 10.25 -3.91 25.84
C GLY A 179 8.96 -4.70 26.06
N VAL A 180 7.84 -4.27 25.46
CA VAL A 180 6.58 -5.00 25.50
C VAL A 180 6.63 -6.08 24.43
N THR A 181 7.02 -7.28 24.84
CA THR A 181 7.05 -8.47 23.99
C THR A 181 5.66 -9.09 23.87
N ASP A 182 5.45 -9.93 22.84
CA ASP A 182 4.19 -10.65 22.65
C ASP A 182 3.90 -11.58 23.85
N GLU A 183 4.94 -12.11 24.52
CA GLU A 183 4.84 -12.89 25.77
C GLU A 183 4.23 -12.08 26.92
N VAL A 184 4.68 -10.84 27.14
CA VAL A 184 4.12 -9.96 28.19
C VAL A 184 2.65 -9.66 27.91
N LEU A 185 2.26 -9.52 26.63
CA LEU A 185 0.85 -9.32 26.26
C LEU A 185 0.01 -10.57 26.47
N GLU A 186 0.54 -11.75 26.16
CA GLU A 186 -0.13 -13.02 26.44
C GLU A 186 -0.28 -13.26 27.94
N GLU A 187 0.74 -12.96 28.74
CA GLU A 187 0.67 -13.03 30.21
C GLU A 187 -0.36 -12.05 30.77
N GLN A 188 -0.39 -10.80 30.30
CA GLN A 188 -1.42 -9.83 30.69
C GLN A 188 -2.82 -10.27 30.26
N ALA A 189 -2.96 -10.84 29.05
CA ALA A 189 -4.23 -11.37 28.57
C ALA A 189 -4.68 -12.60 29.38
N ARG A 190 -3.75 -13.46 29.82
CA ARG A 190 -4.04 -14.57 30.75
C ARG A 190 -4.48 -14.05 32.12
N GLN A 191 -3.78 -13.06 32.68
CA GLN A 191 -4.13 -12.45 33.97
C GLN A 191 -5.47 -11.69 33.94
N GLN A 192 -5.86 -11.16 32.78
CA GLN A 192 -7.14 -10.47 32.58
C GLN A 192 -8.27 -11.40 32.09
N SER A 193 -7.96 -12.66 31.75
CA SER A 193 -8.96 -13.64 31.34
C SER A 193 -9.75 -14.09 32.58
N PRO A 194 -11.09 -13.93 32.61
CA PRO A 194 -11.92 -14.37 33.74
C PRO A 194 -12.06 -15.90 33.83
N TYR A 195 -11.47 -16.65 32.89
CA TYR A 195 -11.44 -18.11 32.91
C TYR A 195 -10.12 -18.59 33.49
N ASP A 196 -10.18 -19.16 34.69
CA ASP A 196 -9.15 -20.02 35.26
C ASP A 196 -9.00 -21.22 34.32
N PHE A 197 -7.89 -21.31 33.60
CA PHE A 197 -7.58 -22.50 32.82
C PHE A 197 -7.24 -23.60 33.83
N LEU A 198 -8.11 -24.60 33.93
CA LEU A 198 -7.91 -25.77 34.78
C LEU A 198 -6.58 -26.45 34.41
N ASP A 199 -5.69 -26.55 35.39
CA ASP A 199 -4.36 -27.19 35.33
C ASP A 199 -4.40 -28.62 34.78
#